data_AF-A0A5L8N4K4-F1
#
_entry.id   AF-A0A5L8N4K4-F1
#
_cell.length_a   1.000
_cell.length_b   1.000
_cell.length_c   1.000
_cell.angle_alpha   90.00
_cell.angle_beta   90.00
_cell.angle_gamma   90.00
#
_symmetry.space_group_name_H-M   'P 1'
#
loop_
_entity.id
_entity.type
_entity.pdbx_description
1 polymer ?
#
loop_
_entity_poly.entity_id
_entity_poly.type
_entity_poly.pdbx_seq_one_letter_code
_entity_poly.pdbx_strand_id
1 'polypeptide(L)'
;MARTVSAVTIEELIDPEELNRIKSELITCPGINNALAGSISHIEKNFAKGILITTHDMAVDELGLVHSGFVFNAANYIAQAAINKEFSVLIGSRSFFYAPLKVGDILNLEASALFSDDSRKREVKVVGFVNEIKIFDASFQVITTDDHIFKLKQSQNTSSSSQNQQETSKQDATPEELNAALKGIGS
;
A
#
# COMPACT_ATOMS: atom_id res chain seq x y z
N MET A 1 7.60 45.66 -0.38
CA MET A 1 7.48 44.76 -1.54
C MET A 1 7.63 43.34 -1.03
N ALA A 2 6.53 42.64 -0.79
CA ALA A 2 6.58 41.23 -0.43
C ALA A 2 6.95 40.44 -1.69
N ARG A 3 8.06 39.70 -1.66
CA ARG A 3 8.36 38.72 -2.71
C ARG A 3 7.28 37.66 -2.67
N THR A 4 6.45 37.63 -3.70
CA THR A 4 5.54 36.50 -3.97
C THR A 4 6.41 35.26 -4.08
N VAL A 5 6.26 34.32 -3.15
CA VAL A 5 6.88 33.00 -3.26
C VAL A 5 6.23 32.35 -4.49
N SER A 6 7.00 32.09 -5.53
CA SER A 6 6.51 31.35 -6.70
C SER A 6 6.00 30.00 -6.19
N ALA A 7 4.72 29.69 -6.41
CA ALA A 7 4.18 28.39 -6.08
C ALA A 7 4.83 27.39 -7.02
N VAL A 8 5.76 26.58 -6.50
CA VAL A 8 6.41 25.51 -7.25
C VAL A 8 5.32 24.56 -7.76
N THR A 9 5.28 24.33 -9.06
CA THR A 9 4.34 23.35 -9.64
C THR A 9 5.04 22.02 -9.90
N ILE A 10 4.27 20.94 -9.99
CA ILE A 10 4.81 19.59 -10.26
C ILE A 10 5.53 19.56 -11.62
N GLU A 11 5.02 20.29 -12.61
CA GLU A 11 5.59 20.37 -13.96
C GLU A 11 6.97 21.04 -13.99
N GLU A 12 7.27 21.89 -12.99
CA GLU A 12 8.59 22.52 -12.85
C GLU A 12 9.61 21.58 -12.19
N LEU A 13 9.14 20.51 -11.53
CA LEU A 13 9.97 19.55 -10.78
C LEU A 13 10.30 18.28 -11.57
N ILE A 14 9.66 18.06 -12.72
CA ILE A 14 9.80 16.84 -13.52
C ILE A 14 10.23 17.24 -14.93
N ASP A 15 11.21 16.52 -15.46
CA ASP A 15 11.64 16.71 -16.84
C ASP A 15 10.46 16.47 -17.84
N PRO A 16 10.27 17.34 -18.85
CA PRO A 16 9.16 17.20 -19.78
C PRO A 16 9.14 15.89 -20.58
N GLU A 17 10.31 15.32 -20.92
CA GLU A 17 10.40 14.03 -21.62
C GLU A 17 9.95 12.90 -20.69
N GLU A 18 10.37 12.94 -19.43
CA GLU A 18 9.96 11.99 -18.40
C GLU A 18 8.46 12.06 -18.13
N LEU A 19 7.89 13.27 -18.06
CA LEU A 19 6.44 13.45 -17.89
C LEU A 19 5.64 12.83 -19.06
N ASN A 20 6.14 12.94 -20.29
CA ASN A 20 5.51 12.33 -21.45
C ASN A 20 5.60 10.79 -21.41
N ARG A 21 6.75 10.25 -21.00
CA ARG A 21 6.92 8.82 -20.76
C ARG A 21 5.90 8.29 -19.75
N ILE A 22 5.80 8.94 -18.58
CA ILE A 22 4.86 8.58 -17.51
C ILE A 22 3.42 8.55 -18.02
N LYS A 23 2.98 9.59 -18.76
CA LYS A 23 1.63 9.65 -19.34
C LYS A 23 1.31 8.49 -20.29
N SER A 24 2.32 7.93 -20.96
CA SER A 24 2.15 6.83 -21.91
C SER A 24 2.26 5.44 -21.26
N GLU A 25 3.01 5.32 -20.17
CA GLU A 25 3.36 4.03 -19.56
C GLU A 25 2.59 3.73 -18.26
N LEU A 26 2.10 4.73 -17.52
CA LEU A 26 1.40 4.52 -16.25
C LEU A 26 -0.02 3.98 -16.48
N ILE A 27 -0.29 2.78 -15.96
CA ILE A 27 -1.60 2.11 -16.10
C ILE A 27 -2.33 1.91 -14.77
N THR A 28 -1.64 2.00 -13.64
CA THR A 28 -2.28 1.85 -12.32
C THR A 28 -3.01 3.13 -11.90
N CYS A 29 -4.07 2.98 -11.10
CA CYS A 29 -4.78 4.08 -10.47
C CYS A 29 -5.21 5.24 -11.41
N PRO A 30 -5.80 4.99 -12.60
CA PRO A 30 -6.06 6.02 -13.61
C PRO A 30 -7.03 7.13 -13.16
N GLY A 31 -7.84 6.87 -12.12
CA GLY A 31 -8.79 7.84 -11.55
C GLY A 31 -8.29 8.56 -10.29
N ILE A 32 -7.01 8.45 -9.95
CA ILE A 32 -6.49 9.03 -8.71
C ILE A 32 -6.40 10.56 -8.78
N ASN A 33 -6.70 11.23 -7.67
CA ASN A 33 -6.51 12.66 -7.57
C ASN A 33 -5.06 12.98 -7.17
N ASN A 34 -4.24 13.36 -8.16
CA ASN A 34 -2.83 13.71 -7.94
C ASN A 34 -2.63 14.89 -6.98
N ALA A 35 -3.61 15.77 -6.79
CA ALA A 35 -3.51 16.85 -5.80
C ALA A 35 -3.50 16.34 -4.35
N LEU A 36 -4.01 15.13 -4.10
CA LEU A 36 -4.10 14.51 -2.77
C LEU A 36 -3.19 13.29 -2.59
N ALA A 37 -2.81 12.65 -3.70
CA ALA A 37 -1.94 11.48 -3.71
C ALA A 37 -0.50 11.79 -4.17
N GLY A 38 -0.23 13.02 -4.58
CA GLY A 38 1.02 13.36 -5.25
C GLY A 38 1.05 12.90 -6.70
N SER A 39 2.18 13.14 -7.36
CA SER A 39 2.39 12.85 -8.78
C SER A 39 3.57 11.91 -8.96
N ILE A 40 3.48 11.03 -9.97
CA ILE A 40 4.61 10.20 -10.37
C ILE A 40 5.64 11.08 -11.08
N SER A 41 6.92 10.94 -10.71
CA SER A 41 8.04 11.68 -11.30
C SER A 41 9.03 10.80 -12.05
N HIS A 42 8.94 9.48 -11.89
CA HIS A 42 9.70 8.50 -12.67
C HIS A 42 9.05 7.12 -12.59
N ILE A 43 9.11 6.34 -13.67
CA ILE A 43 8.70 4.93 -13.68
C ILE A 43 9.72 4.12 -14.44
N GLU A 44 10.10 2.98 -13.88
CA GLU A 44 10.80 1.92 -14.57
C GLU A 44 10.38 0.56 -14.00
N LYS A 45 11.00 -0.52 -14.49
CA LYS A 45 10.66 -1.86 -14.03
C LYS A 45 10.93 -2.01 -12.52
N ASN A 46 9.88 -2.32 -11.76
CA ASN A 46 9.91 -2.53 -10.31
C ASN A 46 10.36 -1.30 -9.49
N PHE A 47 10.28 -0.11 -10.07
CA PHE A 47 10.68 1.11 -9.40
C PHE A 47 9.85 2.31 -9.85
N ALA A 48 9.54 3.20 -8.93
CA ALA A 48 8.91 4.47 -9.23
C ALA A 48 9.38 5.55 -8.27
N LYS A 49 9.36 6.80 -8.74
CA LYS A 49 9.50 7.97 -7.89
C LYS A 49 8.23 8.81 -7.95
N GLY A 50 7.98 9.55 -6.89
CA GLY A 50 6.91 10.53 -6.89
C GLY A 50 7.12 11.68 -5.92
N ILE A 51 6.28 12.69 -6.07
CA ILE A 51 6.37 13.95 -5.35
C ILE A 51 4.99 14.29 -4.78
N LEU A 52 4.94 14.62 -3.49
CA LEU A 52 3.78 15.22 -2.85
C LEU A 52 4.14 16.63 -2.39
N ILE A 53 3.51 17.64 -3.00
CA ILE A 53 3.54 19.03 -2.51
C ILE A 53 2.39 19.18 -1.51
N THR A 54 2.71 19.48 -0.25
CA THR A 54 1.68 19.56 0.79
C THR A 54 0.88 20.87 0.70
N THR A 55 -0.44 20.77 0.75
CA THR A 55 -1.36 21.90 0.62
C THR A 55 -2.17 22.11 1.89
N HIS A 56 -2.87 23.25 1.97
CA HIS A 56 -3.76 23.55 3.10
C HIS A 56 -4.90 22.54 3.27
N ASP A 57 -5.35 21.89 2.19
CA ASP A 57 -6.38 20.84 2.26
C ASP A 57 -5.91 19.60 3.03
N MET A 58 -4.60 19.48 3.25
CA MET A 58 -3.99 18.37 3.97
C MET A 58 -3.74 18.68 5.45
N ALA A 59 -3.96 19.92 5.88
CA ALA A 59 -3.67 20.38 7.23
C ALA A 59 -4.73 19.90 8.24
N VAL A 60 -4.31 19.61 9.47
CA VAL A 60 -5.19 19.23 10.59
C VAL A 60 -5.40 20.36 11.59
N ASP A 61 -4.58 21.41 11.51
CA ASP A 61 -4.63 22.57 12.38
C ASP A 61 -4.21 23.84 11.62
N GLU A 62 -4.41 24.99 12.28
CA GLU A 62 -4.07 26.31 11.74
C GLU A 62 -2.55 26.54 11.65
N LEU A 63 -1.75 25.70 12.32
CA LEU A 63 -0.28 25.77 12.28
C LEU A 63 0.28 25.10 11.02
N GLY A 64 -0.56 24.41 10.26
CA GLY A 64 -0.22 23.75 9.01
C GLY A 64 0.37 22.35 9.20
N LEU A 65 0.09 21.67 10.31
CA LEU A 65 0.46 20.27 10.49
C LEU A 65 -0.27 19.40 9.46
N VAL A 66 0.46 18.64 8.66
CA VAL A 66 -0.11 17.77 7.62
C VAL A 66 -0.55 16.44 8.23
N HIS A 67 -1.75 15.98 7.91
CA HIS A 67 -2.22 14.67 8.35
C HIS A 67 -1.38 13.55 7.72
N SER A 68 -0.85 12.64 8.53
CA SER A 68 0.00 11.53 8.07
C SER A 68 -0.70 10.59 7.07
N GLY A 69 -2.03 10.62 7.01
CA GLY A 69 -2.81 9.92 5.98
C GLY A 69 -2.48 10.34 4.55
N PHE A 70 -2.12 11.61 4.31
CA PHE A 70 -1.71 12.06 2.97
C PHE A 70 -0.32 11.55 2.58
N VAL A 71 0.61 11.49 3.54
CA VAL A 71 1.92 10.87 3.36
C VAL A 71 1.76 9.39 3.01
N PHE A 72 0.91 8.67 3.75
CA PHE A 72 0.59 7.27 3.48
C PHE A 72 -0.06 7.09 2.12
N ASN A 73 -1.03 7.94 1.77
CA ASN A 73 -1.73 7.90 0.49
C ASN A 73 -0.76 8.06 -0.68
N ALA A 74 0.13 9.05 -0.61
CA ALA A 74 1.14 9.26 -1.63
C ALA A 74 2.09 8.06 -1.74
N ALA A 75 2.61 7.57 -0.61
CA ALA A 75 3.48 6.40 -0.60
C ALA A 75 2.79 5.15 -1.18
N ASN A 76 1.50 4.92 -0.89
CA ASN A 76 0.73 3.83 -1.46
C ASN A 76 0.57 3.97 -2.98
N TYR A 77 0.29 5.19 -3.47
CA TYR A 77 0.21 5.44 -4.90
C TYR A 77 1.54 5.15 -5.61
N ILE A 78 2.66 5.67 -5.10
CA ILE A 78 3.98 5.41 -5.70
C ILE A 78 4.34 3.93 -5.61
N ALA A 79 3.94 3.23 -4.53
CA ALA A 79 4.12 1.79 -4.42
C ALA A 79 3.38 1.01 -5.51
N GLN A 80 2.13 1.38 -5.81
CA GLN A 80 1.39 0.77 -6.90
C GLN A 80 2.00 1.11 -8.26
N ALA A 81 2.51 2.33 -8.44
CA ALA A 81 3.21 2.74 -9.66
C ALA A 81 4.50 1.95 -9.90
N ALA A 82 5.24 1.56 -8.85
CA ALA A 82 6.42 0.70 -9.00
C ALA A 82 6.08 -0.71 -9.53
N ILE A 83 4.85 -1.20 -9.29
CA ILE A 83 4.35 -2.47 -9.83
C ILE A 83 3.72 -2.27 -11.22
N ASN A 84 3.06 -1.13 -11.41
CA ASN A 84 2.38 -0.69 -12.63
C ASN A 84 1.50 -1.77 -13.28
N LYS A 85 0.52 -2.27 -12.54
CA LYS A 85 -0.51 -3.19 -13.06
C LYS A 85 -1.87 -2.48 -13.07
N GLU A 86 -2.68 -2.80 -14.08
CA GLU A 86 -4.02 -2.24 -14.25
C GLU A 86 -4.92 -2.59 -13.05
N PHE A 87 -4.90 -3.86 -12.63
CA PHE A 87 -5.62 -4.32 -11.45
C PHE A 87 -4.65 -4.70 -10.35
N SER A 88 -4.50 -3.78 -9.40
CA SER A 88 -3.76 -3.99 -8.16
C SER A 88 -4.51 -3.41 -6.98
N VAL A 89 -4.29 -3.98 -5.79
CA VAL A 89 -4.84 -3.45 -4.55
C VAL A 89 -3.91 -3.69 -3.39
N LEU A 90 -3.81 -2.70 -2.50
CA LEU A 90 -3.09 -2.83 -1.24
C LEU A 90 -3.85 -3.75 -0.28
N ILE A 91 -3.17 -4.74 0.29
CA ILE A 91 -3.76 -5.69 1.26
C ILE A 91 -3.11 -5.60 2.65
N GLY A 92 -2.00 -4.89 2.78
CA GLY A 92 -1.33 -4.71 4.06
C GLY A 92 -0.17 -3.73 3.96
N SER A 93 0.15 -3.09 5.08
CA SER A 93 1.24 -2.12 5.13
C SER A 93 1.87 -2.08 6.51
N ARG A 94 3.15 -1.76 6.56
CA ARG A 94 3.86 -1.35 7.77
C ARG A 94 4.57 -0.04 7.47
N SER A 95 4.28 1.03 8.22
CA SER A 95 4.79 2.36 7.95
C SER A 95 5.36 2.99 9.22
N PHE A 96 6.40 3.80 9.05
CA PHE A 96 7.07 4.58 10.09
C PHE A 96 7.10 6.04 9.65
N PHE A 97 6.61 6.92 10.51
CA PHE A 97 6.61 8.37 10.30
C PHE A 97 7.61 8.98 11.29
N TYR A 98 8.82 9.27 10.81
CA TYR A 98 9.91 9.74 11.66
C TYR A 98 9.81 11.23 11.98
N ALA A 99 9.19 12.02 11.10
CA ALA A 99 8.91 13.43 11.32
C ALA A 99 7.57 13.83 10.67
N PRO A 100 6.82 14.78 11.26
CA PRO A 100 5.63 15.35 10.63
C PRO A 100 6.01 16.27 9.46
N LEU A 101 5.09 16.46 8.52
CA LEU A 101 5.22 17.48 7.46
C LEU A 101 4.42 18.72 7.84
N LYS A 102 4.84 19.84 7.30
CA LYS A 102 4.13 21.11 7.29
C LYS A 102 3.62 21.43 5.89
N VAL A 103 2.54 22.21 5.79
CA VAL A 103 2.08 22.78 4.52
C VAL A 103 3.21 23.55 3.83
N GLY A 104 3.41 23.28 2.53
CA GLY A 104 4.49 23.83 1.72
C GLY A 104 5.73 22.94 1.63
N ASP A 105 5.83 21.88 2.44
CA ASP A 105 6.86 20.87 2.27
C ASP A 105 6.69 20.09 0.96
N ILE A 106 7.83 19.71 0.38
CA ILE A 106 7.89 18.84 -0.80
C ILE A 106 8.44 17.49 -0.35
N LEU A 107 7.59 16.48 -0.36
CA LEU A 107 7.94 15.10 -0.03
C LEU A 107 8.30 14.35 -1.31
N ASN A 108 9.55 13.91 -1.40
CA ASN A 108 10.04 13.03 -2.46
C ASN A 108 9.97 11.58 -1.99
N LEU A 109 9.36 10.71 -2.80
CA LEU A 109 9.14 9.31 -2.50
C LEU A 109 9.86 8.45 -3.53
N GLU A 110 10.49 7.38 -3.07
CA GLU A 110 11.06 6.34 -3.92
C GLU A 110 10.48 4.99 -3.52
N ALA A 111 9.96 4.24 -4.48
CA ALA A 111 9.36 2.94 -4.28
C ALA A 111 10.11 1.85 -5.07
N SER A 112 10.46 0.76 -4.41
CA SER A 112 11.12 -0.40 -5.03
C SER A 112 10.32 -1.67 -4.74
N ALA A 113 9.83 -2.31 -5.79
CA ALA A 113 9.08 -3.55 -5.70
C ALA A 113 10.04 -4.76 -5.61
N LEU A 114 9.87 -5.55 -4.56
CA LEU A 114 10.59 -6.79 -4.33
C LEU A 114 9.88 -7.96 -5.03
N PHE A 115 10.60 -9.08 -5.18
CA PHE A 115 10.17 -10.32 -5.86
C PHE A 115 10.00 -10.21 -7.38
N SER A 116 10.00 -11.37 -8.05
CA SER A 116 9.82 -11.47 -9.50
C SER A 116 8.41 -11.07 -9.94
N ASP A 117 8.30 -10.59 -11.18
CA ASP A 117 7.06 -10.07 -11.77
C ASP A 117 5.92 -11.11 -11.83
N ASP A 118 6.24 -12.40 -11.72
CA ASP A 118 5.30 -13.53 -11.78
C ASP A 118 4.50 -13.73 -10.48
N SER A 119 4.90 -13.09 -9.38
CA SER A 119 4.17 -13.21 -8.11
C SER A 119 2.95 -12.29 -8.10
N ARG A 120 1.76 -12.87 -7.89
CA ARG A 120 0.52 -12.11 -7.64
C ARG A 120 0.62 -11.26 -6.38
N LYS A 121 1.44 -11.65 -5.39
CA LYS A 121 1.67 -10.86 -4.16
C LYS A 121 3.05 -10.21 -4.24
N ARG A 122 3.08 -8.89 -4.20
CA ARG A 122 4.28 -8.06 -4.26
C ARG A 122 4.49 -7.36 -2.93
N GLU A 123 5.75 -7.23 -2.51
CA GLU A 123 6.14 -6.35 -1.41
C GLU A 123 6.87 -5.15 -2.00
N VAL A 124 6.53 -3.94 -1.60
CA VAL A 124 7.13 -2.71 -2.11
C VAL A 124 7.67 -1.90 -0.94
N LYS A 125 8.96 -1.60 -0.98
CA LYS A 125 9.59 -0.69 -0.03
C LYS A 125 9.42 0.73 -0.54
N VAL A 126 9.02 1.64 0.34
CA VAL A 126 8.91 3.06 0.02
C VAL A 126 9.65 3.87 1.07
N VAL A 127 10.47 4.80 0.62
CA VAL A 127 11.15 5.77 1.48
C VAL A 127 10.75 7.18 1.08
N GLY A 128 10.61 8.06 2.06
CA GLY A 128 10.21 9.45 1.83
C GLY A 128 11.20 10.44 2.45
N PHE A 129 11.52 11.47 1.69
CA PHE A 129 12.48 12.50 2.04
C PHE A 129 11.90 13.90 1.87
N VAL A 130 12.21 14.79 2.81
CA VAL A 130 12.10 16.24 2.60
C VAL A 130 13.53 16.77 2.57
N ASN A 131 13.92 17.37 1.43
CA ASN A 131 15.32 17.59 1.09
C ASN A 131 16.12 16.27 1.19
N GLU A 132 17.14 16.21 2.04
CA GLU A 132 17.98 15.01 2.25
C GLU A 132 17.61 14.24 3.53
N ILE A 133 16.57 14.67 4.26
CA ILE A 133 16.19 14.07 5.54
C ILE A 133 15.14 13.00 5.28
N LYS A 134 15.44 11.77 5.68
CA LYS A 134 14.46 10.68 5.65
C LYS A 134 13.41 10.88 6.74
N ILE A 135 12.17 11.10 6.33
CA ILE A 135 11.04 11.36 7.23
C ILE A 135 10.02 10.21 7.24
N PHE A 136 10.06 9.34 6.24
CA PHE A 136 9.12 8.22 6.08
C PHE A 136 9.80 6.95 5.59
N ASP A 137 9.32 5.81 6.08
CA ASP A 137 9.67 4.47 5.61
C ASP A 137 8.44 3.57 5.66
N ALA A 138 8.22 2.77 4.63
CA ALA A 138 7.16 1.78 4.64
C ALA A 138 7.46 0.54 3.81
N SER A 139 6.78 -0.54 4.18
CA SER A 139 6.59 -1.73 3.35
C SER A 139 5.12 -1.93 3.03
N PHE A 140 4.78 -2.01 1.76
CA PHE A 140 3.43 -2.24 1.26
C PHE A 140 3.31 -3.64 0.65
N GLN A 141 2.23 -4.35 0.95
CA GLN A 141 1.88 -5.61 0.34
C GLN A 141 0.75 -5.37 -0.66
N VAL A 142 1.04 -5.56 -1.94
CA VAL A 142 0.11 -5.33 -3.04
C VAL A 142 -0.20 -6.66 -3.70
N ILE A 143 -1.48 -6.92 -3.99
CA ILE A 143 -1.89 -8.05 -4.81
C ILE A 143 -2.28 -7.57 -6.21
N THR A 144 -1.91 -8.32 -7.23
CA THR A 144 -2.27 -8.09 -8.63
C THR A 144 -3.19 -9.19 -9.14
N THR A 145 -4.10 -8.84 -10.04
CA THR A 145 -5.10 -9.75 -10.58
C THR A 145 -5.25 -9.56 -12.08
N ASP A 146 -5.74 -10.60 -12.78
CA ASP A 146 -5.96 -10.56 -14.23
C ASP A 146 -7.22 -9.76 -14.60
N ASP A 147 -8.21 -9.76 -13.69
CA ASP A 147 -9.46 -9.00 -13.79
C ASP A 147 -9.61 -8.01 -12.63
N HIS A 148 -10.49 -7.02 -12.80
CA HIS A 148 -10.87 -6.09 -11.75
C HIS A 148 -11.38 -6.84 -10.50
N ILE A 149 -10.92 -6.46 -9.31
CA ILE A 149 -11.20 -7.16 -8.04
C ILE A 149 -12.70 -7.41 -7.78
N PHE A 150 -13.57 -6.43 -8.10
CA PHE A 150 -15.03 -6.57 -7.98
C PHE A 150 -15.72 -7.46 -9.02
N LYS A 151 -15.01 -7.88 -10.09
CA LYS A 151 -15.51 -8.82 -11.10
C LYS A 151 -15.10 -10.26 -10.80
N LEU A 152 -14.17 -10.46 -9.85
CA LEU A 152 -13.79 -11.79 -9.42
C LEU A 152 -14.98 -12.47 -8.77
N LYS A 153 -15.42 -13.60 -9.34
CA LYS A 153 -16.48 -14.40 -8.75
C LYS A 153 -15.98 -14.86 -7.38
N GLN A 154 -16.71 -14.52 -6.32
CA GLN A 154 -16.55 -15.22 -5.06
C GLN A 154 -16.81 -16.70 -5.36
N SER A 155 -15.79 -17.54 -5.27
CA SER A 155 -16.00 -18.98 -5.18
C SER A 155 -16.74 -19.22 -3.88
N GLN A 156 -18.07 -19.13 -3.92
CA GLN A 156 -18.94 -19.59 -2.87
C GLN A 156 -18.58 -21.06 -2.66
N ASN A 157 -17.97 -21.35 -1.51
CA ASN A 157 -17.93 -22.68 -0.95
C ASN A 157 -19.37 -23.09 -0.63
N THR A 158 -20.15 -23.47 -1.65
CA THR A 158 -21.15 -24.53 -1.49
C THR A 158 -20.40 -25.85 -1.44
N SER A 159 -19.68 -26.09 -0.34
CA SER A 159 -19.41 -27.45 0.12
C SER A 159 -20.68 -27.91 0.81
N SER A 160 -21.60 -28.36 -0.02
CA SER A 160 -22.82 -29.06 0.32
C SER A 160 -22.54 -30.14 1.35
N SER A 161 -23.23 -30.05 2.49
CA SER A 161 -23.47 -31.18 3.36
C SER A 161 -24.19 -32.26 2.55
N SER A 162 -23.57 -33.41 2.29
CA SER A 162 -24.24 -34.72 2.12
C SER A 162 -23.23 -35.86 1.92
N GLN A 163 -23.22 -36.75 2.91
CA GLN A 163 -23.04 -38.20 2.83
C GLN A 163 -21.68 -38.79 2.40
N ASN A 164 -20.94 -39.28 3.41
CA ASN A 164 -20.51 -40.68 3.40
C ASN A 164 -20.62 -41.24 4.83
N GLN A 165 -21.71 -41.97 5.08
CA GLN A 165 -21.80 -42.98 6.14
C GLN A 165 -21.33 -44.31 5.54
N GLN A 166 -20.27 -44.89 6.11
CA GLN A 166 -20.04 -46.33 6.36
C GLN A 166 -18.62 -46.45 6.93
N GLU A 167 -18.51 -46.48 8.26
CA GLU A 167 -18.31 -47.69 9.10
C GLU A 167 -16.87 -48.23 9.08
N THR A 168 -16.14 -48.05 10.19
CA THR A 168 -15.57 -49.17 10.96
C THR A 168 -15.28 -48.74 12.41
N SER A 169 -15.81 -49.55 13.32
CA SER A 169 -15.81 -49.54 14.79
C SER A 169 -14.44 -49.56 15.49
N LYS A 170 -14.34 -48.90 16.66
CA LYS A 170 -13.82 -49.48 17.93
C LYS A 170 -14.15 -48.60 19.16
N GLN A 171 -14.98 -49.19 20.02
CA GLN A 171 -15.39 -48.98 21.43
C GLN A 171 -14.79 -47.85 22.30
N ASP A 172 -15.71 -47.01 22.79
CA ASP A 172 -16.01 -46.57 24.17
C ASP A 172 -14.90 -46.41 25.21
N ALA A 173 -14.72 -45.15 25.64
CA ALA A 173 -14.39 -44.80 27.03
C ALA A 173 -15.37 -43.71 27.50
N THR A 174 -15.98 -43.89 28.66
CA THR A 174 -16.98 -42.96 29.23
C THR A 174 -16.33 -41.66 29.75
N PRO A 175 -17.04 -40.52 29.72
CA PRO A 175 -16.50 -39.19 30.06
C PRO A 175 -15.90 -39.03 31.47
N GLU A 176 -16.17 -39.97 32.39
CA GLU A 176 -15.65 -39.92 33.76
C GLU A 176 -14.18 -40.38 33.88
N GLU A 177 -13.67 -41.22 32.97
CA GLU A 177 -12.30 -41.74 33.06
C GLU A 177 -11.24 -40.72 32.59
N LEU A 178 -11.62 -39.81 31.68
CA LEU A 178 -10.75 -38.72 31.18
C LEU A 178 -10.51 -37.63 32.24
N ASN A 179 -11.45 -37.42 33.16
CA ASN A 179 -11.34 -36.39 34.20
C ASN A 179 -10.52 -36.83 35.42
N ALA A 180 -10.24 -38.13 35.57
CA ALA A 180 -9.36 -38.63 36.63
C ALA A 180 -7.87 -38.50 36.26
N ALA A 181 -7.53 -38.58 34.97
CA ALA A 181 -6.14 -38.52 34.50
C ALA A 181 -5.50 -37.12 34.59
N LEU A 182 -6.30 -36.05 34.65
CA LEU A 182 -5.82 -34.66 34.69
C LEU A 182 -5.60 -34.09 36.11
N LYS A 183 -5.92 -34.84 37.17
CA LYS A 183 -5.65 -34.43 38.57
C LYS A 183 -4.34 -34.99 39.16
N GLY A 184 -3.57 -35.77 38.39
CA GLY A 184 -2.32 -36.39 38.85
C GLY A 184 -1.02 -35.72 38.39
N ILE A 185 -1.08 -34.66 37.58
CA ILE A 185 0.11 -33.99 37.04
C ILE A 185 0.04 -32.51 37.43
N GLY A 186 0.24 -32.27 38.72
CA GLY A 186 0.11 -30.94 39.31
C GLY A 186 0.55 -30.95 40.77
N SER A 187 1.79 -31.35 41.02
CA SER A 187 2.54 -31.13 42.26
C SER A 187 4.03 -31.29 41.97
#